data_AF-A0A3D2Q1F1-F1
#
_entry.id   AF-A0A3D2Q1F1-F1
#
_cell.length_a   1.000
_cell.length_b   1.000
_cell.length_c   1.000
_cell.angle_alpha   90.00
_cell.angle_beta   90.00
_cell.angle_gamma   90.00
#
_symmetry.space_group_name_H-M   'P 1'
#
loop_
_entity.id
_entity.type
_entity.pdbx_description
1 polymer ?
#
loop_
_entity_poly.entity_id
_entity_poly.type
_entity_poly.pdbx_seq_one_letter_code
_entity_poly.pdbx_strand_id
1 'polypeptide(L)' 'VNLFVEDSLRNAVQINDCSIPVILFNAPYNQGDLPEKVWRCHSWSEIYQTIDQVAELKKVAAGVEF' A
#
# COMPACT_ATOMS: atom_id res chain seq x y z
N VAL A 1 -3.12 0.71 -12.61
CA VAL A 1 -2.38 1.08 -11.38
C VAL A 1 -2.22 -0.18 -10.54
N ASN A 2 -1.03 -0.44 -9.99
CA ASN A 2 -0.73 -1.67 -9.26
C ASN A 2 -0.60 -1.48 -7.75
N LEU A 3 -0.29 -0.25 -7.32
CA LEU A 3 -0.12 0.20 -5.94
C LEU A 3 -0.26 1.73 -5.97
N PHE A 4 -0.84 2.32 -4.92
CA PHE A 4 -0.99 3.78 -4.80
C PHE A 4 -0.34 4.27 -3.50
N VAL A 5 0.25 5.47 -3.49
CA VAL A 5 0.78 6.11 -2.27
C VAL A 5 -0.08 7.33 -1.96
N GLU A 6 -0.62 7.39 -0.75
CA GLU A 6 -1.61 8.39 -0.32
C GLU A 6 -1.28 8.89 1.09
N ASP A 7 -1.65 10.12 1.44
CA ASP A 7 -1.46 10.68 2.78
C ASP A 7 -2.79 10.93 3.52
N SER A 8 -3.93 10.91 2.84
CA SER A 8 -5.26 10.94 3.46
C SER A 8 -5.80 9.52 3.72
N LEU A 9 -6.11 9.21 4.99
CA LEU A 9 -6.76 7.93 5.35
C LEU A 9 -8.08 7.74 4.60
N ARG A 10 -8.88 8.80 4.44
CA ARG A 10 -10.16 8.73 3.73
C ARG A 10 -9.96 8.35 2.26
N ASN A 11 -8.99 8.96 1.61
CA ASN A 11 -8.69 8.66 0.21
C ASN A 11 -8.14 7.23 0.07
N ALA A 12 -7.25 6.82 0.99
CA ALA A 12 -6.69 5.47 1.00
C ALA A 12 -7.78 4.39 1.10
N VAL A 13 -8.78 4.60 1.96
CA VAL A 13 -9.95 3.72 2.06
C VAL A 13 -10.73 3.70 0.74
N GLN A 14 -11.08 4.86 0.18
CA GLN A 14 -11.85 4.94 -1.07
C GLN A 14 -11.13 4.31 -2.27
N ILE A 15 -9.81 4.45 -2.34
CA ILE A 15 -8.98 3.82 -3.38
C ILE A 15 -8.94 2.30 -3.17
N ASN A 16 -8.85 1.84 -1.92
CA ASN A 16 -8.85 0.43 -1.56
C ASN A 16 -10.19 -0.26 -1.90
N ASP A 17 -11.32 0.43 -1.75
CA ASP A 17 -12.64 -0.05 -2.18
C ASP A 17 -12.68 -0.37 -3.69
N CYS A 18 -11.81 0.26 -4.49
CA CYS A 18 -11.64 -0.02 -5.92
C CYS A 18 -10.67 -1.19 -6.19
N SER A 19 -10.34 -1.99 -5.16
CA SER A 19 -9.37 -3.10 -5.22
C SER A 19 -7.94 -2.69 -5.58
N ILE A 20 -7.57 -1.41 -5.36
CA ILE A 20 -6.22 -0.92 -5.55
C ILE A 20 -5.51 -0.92 -4.19
N PRO A 21 -4.40 -1.68 -4.01
CA PRO A 21 -3.63 -1.63 -2.77
C PRO A 21 -3.04 -0.25 -2.53
N VAL A 22 -2.96 0.19 -1.26
CA VAL A 22 -2.50 1.53 -0.90
C VAL A 22 -1.40 1.47 0.16
N ILE A 23 -0.37 2.31 -0.01
CA ILE A 23 0.55 2.67 1.05
C ILE A 23 0.11 4.03 1.59
N LEU A 24 -0.28 4.08 2.86
CA LEU A 24 -0.62 5.30 3.58
C LEU A 24 0.65 5.86 4.24
N PHE A 25 1.10 7.03 3.81
CA PHE A 25 2.21 7.72 4.46
C PHE A 25 1.78 8.25 5.82
N ASN A 26 2.41 7.82 6.89
CA ASN A 26 1.96 8.09 8.25
C ASN A 26 2.02 9.58 8.60
N ALA A 27 0.90 10.13 9.08
CA ALA A 27 0.82 11.49 9.61
C ALA A 27 -0.10 11.56 10.83
N PRO A 28 0.07 12.53 11.76
CA PRO A 28 -0.79 12.64 12.95
C PRO A 28 -2.29 12.71 12.65
N TYR A 29 -2.69 13.24 11.50
CA TYR A 29 -4.09 13.43 11.11
C TYR A 29 -4.73 12.22 10.43
N ASN A 30 -3.95 11.23 10.00
CA ASN A 30 -4.45 10.05 9.27
C ASN A 30 -4.41 8.77 10.11
N GLN A 31 -4.42 8.91 11.44
CA GLN A 31 -4.50 7.81 12.38
C GLN A 31 -5.90 7.17 12.34
N GLY A 32 -5.96 5.86 12.57
CA GLY A 32 -7.17 5.07 12.52
C GLY A 32 -6.94 3.68 11.94
N ASP A 33 -8.01 2.89 11.92
CA ASP A 33 -8.00 1.52 11.41
C ASP A 33 -7.74 1.49 9.90
N LEU A 34 -7.00 0.49 9.46
CA LEU A 34 -6.66 0.29 8.06
C LEU A 34 -7.46 -0.88 7.50
N PRO A 35 -8.08 -0.74 6.30
CA PRO A 35 -8.71 -1.85 5.63
C PRO A 35 -7.68 -2.82 5.04
N GLU A 36 -8.16 -3.97 4.56
CA GLU A 36 -7.29 -4.99 3.98
C GLU A 36 -6.50 -4.42 2.78
N LYS A 37 -5.19 -4.67 2.73
CA LYS A 37 -4.28 -4.15 1.67
C LYS A 37 -4.07 -2.64 1.68
N VAL A 38 -4.22 -2.02 2.85
CA VAL A 38 -3.65 -0.70 3.15
C VAL A 38 -2.55 -0.83 4.19
N TRP A 39 -1.34 -0.42 3.84
CA TRP A 39 -0.17 -0.49 4.73
C TRP A 39 0.31 0.90 5.09
N ARG A 40 0.62 1.11 6.36
CA ARG A 40 1.15 2.38 6.85
C ARG A 40 2.67 2.36 6.83
N CYS A 41 3.27 3.36 6.19
CA CYS A 41 4.72 3.55 6.17
C CYS A 41 5.09 4.88 6.83
N HIS A 42 6.17 4.91 7.60
CA HIS A 42 6.63 6.08 8.36
C HIS A 42 7.76 6.85 7.66
N SER A 43 8.26 6.32 6.54
CA SER A 43 9.35 6.91 5.78
C SER A 43 9.26 6.56 4.30
N TRP A 44 9.94 7.35 3.46
CA TRP A 44 10.11 7.01 2.05
C TRP A 44 10.86 5.69 1.86
N SER A 45 11.83 5.38 2.74
CA SER A 45 12.55 4.11 2.71
C SER A 45 11.59 2.92 2.88
N GLU A 46 10.64 2.99 3.82
CA GLU A 46 9.63 1.95 4.01
C GLU A 46 8.67 1.85 2.81
N ILE A 47 8.32 2.98 2.17
CA ILE A 47 7.53 2.96 0.94
C ILE A 47 8.25 2.14 -0.14
N TYR A 48 9.53 2.41 -0.40
CA TYR A 48 10.30 1.68 -1.40
C TYR A 48 10.40 0.18 -1.06
N GLN A 49 10.70 -0.16 0.19
CA GLN A 49 10.74 -1.55 0.64
C GLN A 49 9.40 -2.27 0.46
N THR A 50 8.29 -1.58 0.72
CA THR A 50 6.93 -2.13 0.54
C THR A 50 6.60 -2.32 -0.94
N ILE A 51 7.02 -1.40 -1.82
CA ILE A 51 6.88 -1.55 -3.28
C ILE A 51 7.58 -2.83 -3.75
N ASP A 52 8.82 -3.05 -3.32
CA ASP A 52 9.59 -4.24 -3.70
C ASP A 52 8.90 -5.52 -3.21
N GLN A 53 8.47 -5.57 -1.95
CA GLN A 53 7.75 -6.72 -1.40
C GLN A 53 6.45 -7.02 -2.16
N VAL A 54 5.67 -5.99 -2.49
CA VAL A 54 4.42 -6.15 -3.28
C VAL A 54 4.72 -6.64 -4.69
N ALA A 55 5.83 -6.21 -5.30
CA ALA A 55 6.26 -6.68 -6.61
C ALA A 55 6.62 -8.17 -6.58
N GLU A 56 7.40 -8.61 -5.59
CA GLU A 56 7.76 -10.04 -5.44
C GLU A 56 6.53 -10.92 -5.18
N LEU A 57 5.64 -10.51 -4.27
CA LEU A 57 4.38 -11.24 -4.00
C LEU A 57 3.54 -11.43 -5.26
N LYS A 58 3.54 -10.45 -6.18
CA LYS A 58 2.83 -10.55 -7.46
C LYS A 58 3.50 -11.48 -8.45
N LYS A 59 4.83 -11.55 -8.49
CA LYS A 59 5.55 -12.52 -9.33
C LYS A 59 5.25 -13.96 -8.90
N VAL A 60 5.32 -14.22 -7.59
CA VAL A 60 4.95 -15.49 -6.99
C VAL A 60 3.49 -15.85 -7.31
N ALA A 61 2.55 -14.92 -7.08
CA ALA A 61 1.13 -15.15 -7.36
C ALA A 61 0.81 -15.35 -8.86
N ALA A 62 1.60 -14.75 -9.75
CA ALA A 62 1.46 -14.92 -11.19
C ALA A 62 2.09 -16.23 -11.71
N GLY A 63 2.73 -17.04 -10.84
CA GLY A 63 3.47 -18.23 -11.25
C GLY A 63 4.69 -17.92 -12.11
N VAL A 64 5.19 -16.68 -12.02
CA VAL A 64 6.36 -16.20 -12.76
C VAL A 64 7.53 -16.13 -11.78
N GLU A 65 8.07 -17.28 -11.39
CA GLU A 65 9.41 -17.33 -10.78
C GLU A 65 10.24 -18.50 -11.32
N PHE A 66 11.43 -18.13 -11.82
CA PHE A 66 12.71 -18.84 -11.70
C PHE A 66 13.77 -17.78 -11.42
#